data_AF-A0A8H4ASC2-F1
#
_entry.id   AF-A0A8H4ASC2-F1
#
_cell.length_a   1.000
_cell.length_b   1.000
_cell.length_c   1.000
_cell.angle_alpha   90.00
_cell.angle_beta   90.00
_cell.angle_gamma   90.00
#
_symmetry.space_group_name_H-M   'P 1'
#
loop_
_entity.id
_entity.type
_entity.pdbx_description
1 polymer ?
#
loop_
_entity_poly.entity_id
_entity_poly.type
_entity_poly.pdbx_seq_one_letter_code
_entity_poly.pdbx_strand_id
1 'polypeptide(L)'
;MQDGIDTKALAYAQKREGKCLAKVSSNTYLWACKKGHQWEAPYKNMKQNYRWCNICPNVLERTCRYIFEDLLNKKFSLRKPKFLEGLHLDGYNEELGLAFEYSSNQHYQIMPFFHPQGQMNLDKQIWHDWQKKALCYREGVILITIPYCVINLETFIRSALYAFGYLPVPT
;
A
#
# COMPACT_ATOMS: atom_id res chain seq x y z
N MET A 1 23.11 31.04 -3.15
CA MET A 1 21.80 30.71 -3.76
C MET A 1 21.60 29.20 -3.71
N GLN A 2 21.17 28.69 -2.55
CA GLN A 2 20.66 27.32 -2.37
C GLN A 2 19.35 27.53 -1.62
N ASP A 3 18.33 27.99 -2.34
CA ASP A 3 17.03 28.29 -1.76
C ASP A 3 16.30 26.98 -1.43
N GLY A 4 16.47 26.59 -0.18
CA GLY A 4 15.55 25.87 0.69
C GLY A 4 14.51 25.00 -0.01
N ILE A 5 14.91 23.77 -0.37
CA ILE A 5 13.92 22.72 -0.56
C ILE A 5 13.20 22.52 0.78
N ASP A 6 11.87 22.67 0.78
CA ASP A 6 11.01 22.44 1.94
C ASP A 6 11.30 21.06 2.55
N THR A 7 11.64 21.03 3.85
CA THR A 7 11.96 19.82 4.60
C THR A 7 10.83 18.78 4.53
N LYS A 8 9.57 19.22 4.39
CA LYS A 8 8.41 18.34 4.25
C LYS A 8 8.39 17.62 2.90
N ALA A 9 8.76 18.31 1.81
CA ALA A 9 8.83 17.73 0.48
C ALA A 9 9.96 16.69 0.40
N LEU A 10 11.13 17.00 0.96
CA LEU A 10 12.25 16.05 1.06
C LEU A 10 11.87 14.80 1.85
N ALA A 11 11.30 14.97 3.04
CA ALA A 11 10.89 13.85 3.89
C ALA A 11 9.83 12.98 3.21
N TYR A 12 8.86 13.59 2.53
CA TYR A 12 7.84 12.83 1.79
C TYR A 12 8.43 12.04 0.62
N ALA A 13 9.37 12.64 -0.13
CA ALA A 13 10.04 11.93 -1.21
C ALA A 13 10.85 10.73 -0.69
N GLN A 14 11.60 10.91 0.39
CA GLN A 14 12.35 9.83 1.05
C GLN A 14 11.42 8.73 1.54
N LYS A 15 10.26 9.08 2.13
CA LYS A 15 9.23 8.13 2.52
C LYS A 15 8.74 7.31 1.32
N ARG A 16 8.85 7.77 0.09
CA ARG A 16 8.45 7.03 -1.12
C ARG A 16 9.61 6.44 -1.90
N GLU A 17 10.77 6.30 -1.25
CA GLU A 17 12.03 5.83 -1.87
C GLU A 17 12.40 6.64 -3.12
N GLY A 18 12.04 7.92 -3.14
CA GLY A 18 12.35 8.83 -4.22
C GLY A 18 13.05 10.09 -3.73
N LYS A 19 13.09 11.11 -4.60
CA LYS A 19 13.83 12.35 -4.37
C LYS A 19 12.96 13.55 -4.71
N CYS A 20 13.13 14.63 -3.96
CA CYS A 20 12.72 15.96 -4.37
C CYS A 20 13.99 16.63 -4.92
N LEU A 21 14.01 16.90 -6.22
CA LEU A 21 15.19 17.38 -6.93
C LEU A 21 15.33 18.90 -6.85
N ALA A 22 14.20 19.62 -6.92
CA ALA A 22 14.17 21.07 -6.88
C ALA A 22 12.79 21.59 -6.45
N LYS A 23 12.73 22.82 -5.95
CA LYS A 23 11.50 23.60 -5.82
C LYS A 23 11.38 24.48 -7.06
N VAL A 24 10.37 24.23 -7.89
CA VAL A 24 10.19 24.88 -9.21
C VAL A 24 9.34 26.15 -9.09
N SER A 25 8.42 26.19 -8.13
CA SER A 25 7.60 27.38 -7.82
C SER A 25 7.23 27.43 -6.34
N SER A 26 6.37 28.36 -5.94
CA SER A 26 5.92 28.52 -4.54
C SER A 26 5.44 27.21 -3.90
N ASN A 27 4.70 26.39 -4.66
CA ASN A 27 4.10 25.15 -4.18
C ASN A 27 4.45 23.91 -5.03
N THR A 28 5.12 24.09 -6.17
CA THR A 28 5.47 23.00 -7.11
C THR A 28 6.92 22.56 -6.93
N TYR A 29 7.11 21.24 -6.95
CA TYR A 29 8.42 20.61 -6.81
C TYR A 29 8.67 19.67 -7.97
N LEU A 30 9.95 19.52 -8.32
CA LEU A 30 10.43 18.50 -9.24
C LEU A 30 10.71 17.22 -8.43
N TRP A 31 9.96 16.17 -8.71
CA TRP A 31 10.03 14.89 -8.02
C TRP A 31 10.75 13.86 -8.88
N ALA A 32 11.34 12.85 -8.25
CA ALA A 32 11.85 11.67 -8.92
C ALA A 32 11.52 10.38 -8.13
N CYS A 33 11.07 9.33 -8.82
CA CYS A 33 10.87 8.02 -8.19
C CYS A 33 12.15 7.17 -8.24
N LYS A 34 12.15 6.03 -7.55
CA LYS A 34 13.26 5.06 -7.54
C LYS A 34 13.72 4.60 -8.93
N LYS A 35 12.83 4.58 -9.92
CA LYS A 35 13.13 4.22 -11.32
C LYS A 35 13.71 5.37 -12.15
N GLY A 36 13.87 6.56 -11.58
CA GLY A 36 14.41 7.73 -12.27
C GLY A 36 13.39 8.56 -13.06
N HIS A 37 12.12 8.15 -13.13
CA HIS A 37 11.06 8.98 -13.70
C HIS A 37 10.93 10.29 -12.92
N GLN A 38 10.79 11.41 -13.63
CA GLN A 38 10.65 12.74 -13.05
C GLN A 38 9.33 13.39 -13.46
N TRP A 39 8.76 14.18 -12.57
CA TRP A 39 7.55 14.96 -12.86
C TRP A 39 7.46 16.16 -11.93
N GLU A 40 6.78 17.21 -12.38
CA GLU A 40 6.45 18.36 -11.54
C GLU A 40 5.06 18.20 -10.94
N ALA A 41 4.93 18.44 -9.64
CA ALA A 41 3.63 18.44 -8.98
C ALA A 41 3.65 19.25 -7.68
N PRO A 42 2.51 19.82 -7.26
CA PRO A 42 2.39 20.43 -5.95
C PRO A 42 2.51 19.39 -4.82
N TYR A 43 3.16 19.74 -3.71
CA TYR A 43 3.27 18.84 -2.54
C TYR A 43 1.91 18.36 -2.04
N LYS A 44 0.89 19.23 -2.02
CA LYS A 44 -0.49 18.89 -1.63
C LYS A 44 -1.06 17.73 -2.47
N ASN A 45 -0.86 17.77 -3.79
CA ASN A 45 -1.37 16.74 -4.71
C ASN A 45 -0.71 15.38 -4.46
N MET A 46 0.57 15.39 -4.05
CA MET A 46 1.31 14.17 -3.74
C MET A 46 0.73 13.43 -2.53
N LYS A 47 0.12 14.14 -1.57
CA LYS A 47 -0.52 13.53 -0.39
C LYS A 47 -1.96 13.08 -0.65
N GLN A 48 -2.71 13.83 -1.47
CA GLN A 48 -4.15 13.57 -1.65
C GLN A 48 -4.45 12.40 -2.59
N ASN A 49 -3.62 12.19 -3.62
CA ASN A 49 -3.94 11.23 -4.68
C ASN A 49 -3.36 9.83 -4.46
N TYR A 50 -2.56 9.62 -3.42
CA TYR A 50 -1.76 8.40 -3.16
C TYR A 50 -1.03 7.85 -4.39
N ARG A 51 -0.72 8.70 -5.37
CA ARG A 51 0.00 8.36 -6.59
C ARG A 51 1.38 8.98 -6.51
N TRP A 52 2.36 8.16 -6.12
CA TRP A 52 3.73 8.65 -5.98
C TRP A 52 4.36 9.04 -7.30
N CYS A 53 4.16 8.28 -8.38
CA CYS A 53 4.75 8.59 -9.68
C CYS A 53 3.67 8.50 -10.75
N ASN A 54 3.55 9.51 -11.59
CA ASN A 54 2.58 9.54 -12.68
C ASN A 54 2.96 8.61 -13.85
N ILE A 55 4.23 8.24 -13.97
CA ILE A 55 4.73 7.36 -15.04
C ILE A 55 4.73 5.88 -14.61
N CYS A 56 4.97 5.58 -13.34
CA CYS A 56 4.93 4.19 -12.87
C CYS A 56 3.50 3.62 -12.94
N PRO A 57 3.34 2.30 -13.22
CA PRO A 57 2.05 1.64 -13.14
C PRO A 57 1.39 1.89 -11.78
N ASN A 58 0.11 2.30 -11.82
CA ASN A 58 -0.69 2.50 -10.63
C ASN A 58 -1.25 1.15 -10.18
N VAL A 59 -0.64 0.54 -9.16
CA VAL A 59 -1.07 -0.75 -8.62
C VAL A 59 -1.77 -0.51 -7.29
N LEU A 60 -2.97 -1.06 -7.11
CA LEU A 60 -3.83 -0.79 -5.95
C LEU A 60 -3.21 -1.26 -4.64
N GLU A 61 -2.44 -2.35 -4.64
CA GLU A 61 -1.60 -2.79 -3.51
C GLU A 61 -0.68 -1.67 -3.01
N ARG A 62 -0.02 -0.95 -3.95
CA ARG A 62 0.86 0.18 -3.61
C ARG A 62 0.07 1.36 -3.05
N THR A 63 -1.10 1.63 -3.60
CA THR A 63 -2.01 2.68 -3.10
C THR A 63 -2.43 2.38 -1.67
N CYS A 64 -2.89 1.15 -1.40
CA CYS A 64 -3.22 0.69 -0.05
C CYS A 64 -2.03 0.89 0.89
N ARG A 65 -0.83 0.45 0.49
CA ARG A 65 0.39 0.65 1.28
C ARG A 65 0.60 2.11 1.67
N TYR A 66 0.48 3.03 0.72
CA TYR A 66 0.67 4.45 1.01
C TYR A 66 -0.37 5.03 1.96
N ILE A 67 -1.62 4.58 1.84
CA ILE A 67 -2.69 4.94 2.78
C ILE A 67 -2.30 4.47 4.20
N PHE A 68 -1.97 3.19 4.37
CA PHE A 68 -1.51 2.67 5.68
C PHE A 68 -0.32 3.44 6.23
N GLU A 69 0.71 3.66 5.40
CA GLU A 69 1.91 4.39 5.82
C GLU A 69 1.60 5.84 6.22
N ASP A 70 0.64 6.50 5.57
CA ASP A 70 0.28 7.90 5.86
C ASP A 70 -0.62 8.03 7.08
N LEU A 71 -1.57 7.12 7.27
CA LEU A 71 -2.46 7.11 8.43
C LEU A 71 -1.71 6.77 9.72
N LEU A 72 -0.78 5.80 9.66
CA LEU A 72 -0.10 5.28 10.84
C LEU A 72 1.30 5.89 11.03
N ASN A 73 1.82 6.62 10.04
CA ASN A 73 3.18 7.13 10.01
C ASN A 73 4.26 6.04 10.26
N LYS A 74 3.97 4.81 9.81
CA LYS A 74 4.85 3.64 9.93
C LYS A 74 5.12 3.03 8.56
N LYS A 75 6.20 2.26 8.45
CA LYS A 75 6.59 1.60 7.20
C LYS A 75 5.96 0.23 7.06
N PHE A 76 5.29 -0.01 5.93
CA PHE A 76 4.74 -1.32 5.59
C PHE A 76 5.62 -1.97 4.54
N SER A 77 6.44 -2.93 4.98
CA SER A 77 7.42 -3.57 4.11
C SER A 77 6.77 -4.69 3.29
N LEU A 78 7.27 -4.88 2.07
CA LEU A 78 6.97 -6.07 1.24
C LEU A 78 7.82 -7.29 1.66
N ARG A 79 8.52 -7.22 2.80
CA ARG A 79 9.39 -8.32 3.22
C ARG A 79 8.51 -9.51 3.55
N LYS A 80 8.99 -10.69 3.17
CA LYS A 80 8.44 -11.98 3.59
C LYS A 80 8.87 -12.22 5.03
N PRO A 81 7.99 -12.06 6.03
CA PRO A 81 8.29 -12.41 7.40
C PRO A 81 8.60 -13.91 7.45
N LYS A 82 9.51 -14.34 8.33
CA LYS A 82 9.91 -15.75 8.42
C LYS A 82 8.73 -16.67 8.73
N PHE A 83 7.76 -16.18 9.51
CA PHE A 83 6.55 -16.92 9.87
C PHE A 83 5.61 -17.21 8.69
N LEU A 84 5.76 -16.55 7.54
CA LEU A 84 4.92 -16.80 6.37
C LEU A 84 5.32 -18.02 5.54
N GLU A 85 6.35 -18.78 5.95
CA GLU A 85 6.73 -20.05 5.32
C GLU A 85 6.93 -19.95 3.79
N GLY A 86 7.43 -18.80 3.31
CA GLY A 86 7.69 -18.53 1.90
C GLY A 86 6.60 -17.73 1.16
N LEU A 87 5.43 -17.56 1.77
CA LEU A 87 4.35 -16.67 1.30
C LEU A 87 4.73 -15.19 1.50
N HIS A 88 3.96 -14.29 0.88
CA HIS A 88 4.09 -12.84 1.04
C HIS A 88 2.76 -12.20 1.42
N LEU A 89 2.82 -11.00 2.00
CA LEU A 89 1.69 -10.09 2.20
C LEU A 89 1.98 -8.81 1.41
N ASP A 90 0.93 -8.12 0.92
CA ASP A 90 1.06 -6.83 0.22
C ASP A 90 1.65 -5.72 1.10
N GLY A 91 1.49 -5.84 2.42
CA GLY A 91 2.25 -5.03 3.36
C GLY A 91 2.18 -5.54 4.79
N TYR A 92 3.32 -5.44 5.48
CA TYR A 92 3.45 -5.84 6.88
C TYR A 92 4.31 -4.83 7.67
N ASN A 93 3.85 -4.52 8.88
CA ASN A 93 4.59 -3.77 9.88
C ASN A 93 4.70 -4.60 11.18
N GLU A 94 5.93 -4.94 11.54
CA GLU A 94 6.26 -5.79 12.70
C GLU A 94 5.95 -5.10 14.04
N GLU A 95 6.29 -3.83 14.18
CA GLU A 95 6.07 -3.06 15.41
C GLU A 95 4.59 -2.96 15.80
N LEU A 96 3.71 -2.83 14.81
CA LEU A 96 2.27 -2.76 15.01
C LEU A 96 1.59 -4.13 15.08
N GLY A 97 2.31 -5.21 14.76
CA GLY A 97 1.68 -6.53 14.53
C GLY A 97 0.56 -6.45 13.51
N LEU A 98 0.74 -5.66 12.44
CA LEU A 98 -0.33 -5.34 11.48
C LEU A 98 0.11 -5.63 10.05
N ALA A 99 -0.76 -6.30 9.31
CA ALA A 99 -0.62 -6.59 7.89
C ALA A 99 -1.86 -6.22 7.10
N PHE A 100 -1.70 -6.09 5.78
CA PHE A 100 -2.82 -5.98 4.86
C PHE A 100 -2.60 -6.78 3.56
N GLU A 101 -3.71 -7.11 2.91
CA GLU A 101 -3.77 -7.72 1.58
C GLU A 101 -4.87 -7.05 0.76
N TYR A 102 -4.57 -6.66 -0.48
CA TYR A 102 -5.56 -6.21 -1.46
C TYR A 102 -6.03 -7.42 -2.27
N SER A 103 -7.22 -7.94 -1.95
CA SER A 103 -7.78 -9.10 -2.64
C SER A 103 -8.26 -8.72 -4.03
N SER A 104 -7.64 -9.28 -5.07
CA SER A 104 -8.00 -9.14 -6.49
C SER A 104 -9.27 -9.91 -6.91
N ASN A 105 -10.25 -10.07 -6.01
CA ASN A 105 -11.35 -11.04 -6.09
C ASN A 105 -12.33 -10.88 -7.29
N GLN A 106 -11.90 -11.14 -8.52
CA GLN A 106 -12.81 -11.58 -9.60
C GLN A 106 -13.18 -13.09 -9.49
N HIS A 107 -12.74 -13.80 -8.45
CA HIS A 107 -12.67 -15.25 -8.47
C HIS A 107 -13.93 -16.02 -8.03
N TYR A 108 -15.02 -15.34 -7.64
CA TYR A 108 -16.31 -16.02 -7.40
C TYR A 108 -17.19 -16.16 -8.64
N GLN A 109 -16.77 -15.62 -9.79
CA GLN A 109 -17.44 -15.86 -11.07
C GLN A 109 -16.41 -16.38 -12.06
N ILE A 110 -16.49 -17.67 -12.36
CA ILE A 110 -15.79 -18.28 -13.49
C ILE A 110 -16.19 -17.48 -14.75
N MET A 111 -15.32 -16.60 -15.23
CA MET A 111 -15.42 -16.06 -16.59
C MET A 111 -14.87 -17.13 -17.54
N PRO A 112 -15.69 -17.76 -18.39
CA PRO A 112 -15.28 -18.95 -19.17
C PRO A 112 -14.17 -18.72 -20.21
N PHE A 113 -13.71 -17.49 -20.38
CA PHE A 113 -12.86 -17.09 -21.50
C PHE A 113 -11.35 -17.14 -21.21
N PHE A 114 -10.94 -17.24 -19.94
CA PHE A 114 -9.53 -17.27 -19.55
C PHE A 114 -9.27 -18.47 -18.62
N HIS A 115 -8.48 -19.45 -19.09
CA HIS A 115 -7.83 -20.57 -18.37
C HIS A 115 -8.39 -22.00 -18.59
N PRO A 116 -7.73 -22.81 -19.44
CA PRO A 116 -7.93 -24.28 -19.53
C PRO A 116 -7.54 -25.08 -18.26
N GLN A 117 -6.87 -24.45 -17.28
CA GLN A 117 -6.42 -25.03 -15.99
C GLN A 117 -7.08 -24.35 -14.76
N GLY A 118 -8.20 -23.66 -14.96
CA GLY A 118 -8.78 -22.69 -14.01
C GLY A 118 -9.07 -23.19 -12.59
N GLN A 119 -9.46 -24.46 -12.40
CA GLN A 119 -9.85 -24.98 -11.09
C GLN A 119 -8.65 -25.18 -10.13
N MET A 120 -7.56 -25.80 -10.60
CA MET A 120 -6.38 -26.06 -9.75
C MET A 120 -5.68 -24.77 -9.31
N ASN A 121 -5.68 -23.73 -10.16
CA ASN A 121 -5.10 -22.44 -9.81
C ASN A 121 -5.96 -21.69 -8.77
N LEU A 122 -7.28 -21.89 -8.79
CA LEU A 122 -8.20 -21.33 -7.80
C LEU A 122 -8.00 -21.99 -6.43
N ASP A 123 -7.94 -23.32 -6.38
CA ASP A 123 -7.78 -24.07 -5.12
C ASP A 123 -6.46 -23.70 -4.42
N LYS A 124 -5.38 -23.52 -5.20
CA LYS A 124 -4.08 -23.08 -4.68
C LYS A 124 -4.13 -21.67 -4.09
N GLN A 125 -4.85 -20.74 -4.75
CA GLN A 125 -5.02 -19.38 -4.24
C GLN A 125 -5.84 -19.35 -2.95
N ILE A 126 -6.97 -20.08 -2.92
CA ILE A 126 -7.80 -20.23 -1.72
C ILE A 126 -6.98 -20.77 -0.56
N TRP A 127 -6.17 -21.80 -0.82
CA TRP A 127 -5.31 -22.40 0.19
C TRP A 127 -4.23 -21.42 0.69
N HIS A 128 -3.57 -20.67 -0.20
CA HIS A 128 -2.61 -19.63 0.22
C HIS A 128 -3.29 -18.54 1.06
N ASP A 129 -4.46 -18.06 0.68
CA ASP A 129 -5.19 -17.03 1.43
C ASP A 129 -5.59 -17.52 2.82
N TRP A 130 -6.03 -18.78 2.92
CA TRP A 130 -6.31 -19.42 4.20
C TRP A 130 -5.04 -19.56 5.05
N GLN A 131 -3.94 -20.03 4.46
CA GLN A 131 -2.66 -20.17 5.16
C GLN A 131 -2.14 -18.84 5.70
N LYS A 132 -2.17 -17.77 4.89
CA LYS A 132 -1.75 -16.44 5.32
C LYS A 132 -2.54 -15.97 6.54
N LYS A 133 -3.87 -16.14 6.53
CA LYS A 133 -4.75 -15.82 7.66
C LYS A 133 -4.40 -16.63 8.90
N ALA A 134 -4.22 -17.95 8.75
CA ALA A 134 -3.87 -18.84 9.85
C ALA A 134 -2.50 -18.49 10.46
N LEU A 135 -1.49 -18.22 9.63
CA LEU A 135 -0.14 -17.85 10.07
C LEU A 135 -0.13 -16.47 10.76
N CYS A 136 -0.84 -15.47 10.22
CA CYS A 136 -0.98 -14.18 10.89
C CYS A 136 -1.65 -14.33 12.26
N TYR A 137 -2.74 -15.10 12.34
CA TYR A 137 -3.44 -15.37 13.60
C TYR A 137 -2.52 -16.03 14.64
N ARG A 138 -1.75 -17.05 14.24
CA ARG A 138 -0.81 -17.75 15.13
C ARG A 138 0.28 -16.85 15.69
N GLU A 139 0.72 -15.87 14.91
CA GLU A 139 1.78 -14.93 15.30
C GLU A 139 1.24 -13.66 15.97
N GLY A 140 -0.07 -13.58 16.24
CA GLY A 140 -0.69 -12.40 16.82
C GLY A 140 -0.69 -11.17 15.90
N VAL A 141 -0.59 -11.39 14.58
CA VAL A 141 -0.64 -10.34 13.57
C VAL A 141 -2.07 -10.14 13.09
N ILE A 142 -2.58 -8.91 13.21
CA ILE A 142 -3.87 -8.52 12.64
C ILE A 142 -3.70 -8.38 11.13
N LEU A 143 -4.54 -9.08 10.35
CA LEU A 143 -4.54 -9.03 8.89
C LEU A 143 -5.81 -8.35 8.37
N ILE A 144 -5.66 -7.17 7.76
CA ILE A 144 -6.75 -6.45 7.11
C ILE A 144 -6.80 -6.82 5.62
N THR A 145 -7.87 -7.48 5.20
CA THR A 145 -8.11 -7.80 3.79
C THR A 145 -8.99 -6.72 3.14
N ILE A 146 -8.50 -6.08 2.08
CA ILE A 146 -9.19 -5.04 1.31
C ILE A 146 -9.81 -5.69 0.06
N PRO A 147 -11.14 -5.75 -0.06
CA PRO A 147 -11.80 -6.30 -1.25
C PRO A 147 -11.55 -5.45 -2.51
N TYR A 148 -11.41 -6.09 -3.68
CA TYR A 148 -11.23 -5.38 -4.96
C TYR A 148 -12.34 -4.38 -5.28
N CYS A 149 -13.58 -4.66 -4.84
CA CYS A 149 -14.76 -3.85 -5.10
C CYS A 149 -14.81 -2.56 -4.27
N VAL A 150 -13.84 -2.34 -3.37
CA VAL A 150 -13.74 -1.10 -2.60
C VAL A 150 -13.40 0.06 -3.55
N ILE A 151 -14.36 0.97 -3.69
CA ILE A 151 -14.21 2.19 -4.50
C ILE A 151 -13.34 3.22 -3.77
N ASN A 152 -13.59 3.43 -2.47
CA ASN A 152 -12.83 4.38 -1.65
C ASN A 152 -11.92 3.64 -0.65
N LEU A 153 -10.69 3.37 -1.08
CA LEU A 153 -9.69 2.66 -0.29
C LEU A 153 -9.35 3.38 1.02
N GLU A 154 -9.23 4.72 1.01
CA GLU A 154 -8.88 5.47 2.22
C GLU A 154 -9.95 5.32 3.29
N THR A 155 -11.22 5.52 2.94
CA THR A 155 -12.33 5.39 3.88
C THR A 155 -12.40 3.97 4.45
N PHE A 156 -12.29 2.95 3.60
CA PHE A 156 -12.33 1.55 4.05
C PHE A 156 -11.19 1.24 5.02
N ILE A 157 -9.95 1.57 4.64
CA ILE A 157 -8.77 1.30 5.47
C ILE A 157 -8.86 2.08 6.79
N ARG A 158 -9.27 3.34 6.76
CA ARG A 158 -9.45 4.16 7.96
C ARG A 158 -10.48 3.55 8.93
N SER A 159 -11.64 3.11 8.42
CA SER A 159 -12.66 2.44 9.23
C SER A 159 -12.15 1.13 9.84
N ALA A 160 -11.41 0.32 9.08
CA ALA A 160 -10.81 -0.91 9.60
C ALA A 160 -9.78 -0.60 10.71
N LEU A 161 -8.92 0.40 10.52
CA LEU A 161 -7.94 0.81 11.52
C LEU A 161 -8.60 1.32 12.82
N TYR A 162 -9.73 2.03 12.75
CA TYR A 162 -10.51 2.38 13.94
C TYR A 162 -11.08 1.14 14.63
N ALA A 163 -11.67 0.21 13.88
CA ALA A 163 -12.29 -1.00 14.43
C ALA A 163 -11.28 -1.88 15.18
N PHE A 164 -10.03 -1.93 14.71
CA PHE A 164 -8.95 -2.66 15.36
C PHE A 164 -8.13 -1.84 16.38
N GLY A 165 -8.51 -0.58 16.63
CA GLY A 165 -7.88 0.26 17.66
C GLY A 165 -6.51 0.86 17.29
N TYR A 166 -6.15 0.88 16.01
CA TYR A 166 -4.90 1.47 15.53
C TYR A 166 -4.95 2.98 15.35
N LEU A 167 -6.16 3.55 15.28
CA LEU A 167 -6.38 4.98 15.23
C LEU A 167 -7.29 5.41 16.40
N PRO A 168 -7.11 6.62 16.94
CA PRO A 168 -7.95 7.13 18.03
C PRO A 168 -9.38 7.35 17.54
N VAL A 169 -10.38 6.90 18.29
CA VAL A 169 -11.80 7.05 17.92
C VAL A 169 -12.08 8.53 17.57
N PRO A 170 -12.71 8.83 16.41
CA PRO A 170 -13.07 10.19 16.08
C PRO A 170 -13.99 10.74 17.17
N THR A 171 -13.59 11.84 17.80
CA THR A 171 -14.45 12.65 18.69
C THR A 171 -15.50 13.40 17.91
#